data_AF-A0A2V8REA2-F1
#
_entry.id   AF-A0A2V8REA2-F1
#
_cell.length_a   1.000
_cell.length_b   1.000
_cell.length_c   1.000
_cell.angle_alpha   90.00
_cell.angle_beta   90.00
_cell.angle_gamma   90.00
#
_symmetry.space_group_name_H-M   'P 1'
#
loop_
_entity.id
_entity.type
_entity.pdbx_description
1 polymer ?
#
loop_
_entity_poly.entity_id
_entity_poly.type
_entity_poly.pdbx_seq_one_letter_code
_entity_poly.pdbx_strand_id
1 'polypeptide(L)'
;MNDKMFQFVPYLVIGFVVLVVAVVLLRRWLVNVGAREIAIKERRYFGAKMPPGRVVATEGEVGIQADVLKPGLHFVKWPFEKVVLKVPLIEIGADELGIVEAIDGEPMPPGRNFAPDRAENAHNNFQDPIAFIKRGGVKGIQLRTLPPGLWPIHPYLFRVSISKATMIPPGKVGVVTASDGGQLDPGRLNGKAIDGHRNFQDAEQFIASGGQKGPQVETLTPGTYRILTQSVPLAGGDPKPGLFSIRLFDATVINENQVGLVEALDGAPLDPRDYVATQVEGHDNFTDSNEFIRRGGQRGPQKDILLPGTYYVNPLLFKVIPEKAGEVKPGEVAVIVSNVGK
;
A
#
# COMPACT_ATOMS: atom_id res chain seq x y z
N MET A 1 -72.03 39.30 9.54
CA MET A 1 -71.47 38.10 8.89
C MET A 1 -70.04 37.78 9.35
N ASN A 2 -69.64 38.16 10.59
CA ASN A 2 -68.26 38.04 11.08
C ASN A 2 -68.08 37.09 12.29
N ASP A 3 -69.11 36.84 13.12
CA ASP A 3 -68.94 35.98 14.31
C ASP A 3 -68.75 34.49 13.99
N LYS A 4 -69.40 34.00 12.93
CA LYS A 4 -69.19 32.61 12.48
C LYS A 4 -67.79 32.39 11.93
N MET A 5 -67.14 33.42 11.38
CA MET A 5 -65.76 33.32 10.87
C MET A 5 -64.75 33.20 12.02
N PHE A 6 -64.93 33.98 13.09
CA PHE A 6 -64.08 33.92 14.29
C PHE A 6 -64.15 32.58 15.03
N GLN A 7 -65.25 31.84 14.93
CA GLN A 7 -65.37 30.48 15.50
C GLN A 7 -64.50 29.43 14.78
N PHE A 8 -64.17 29.63 13.49
CA PHE A 8 -63.31 28.70 12.72
C PHE A 8 -61.82 29.01 12.82
N VAL A 9 -61.45 30.24 13.22
CA VAL A 9 -60.06 30.66 13.43
C VAL A 9 -59.27 29.71 14.35
N PRO A 10 -59.76 29.28 15.54
CA PRO A 10 -59.01 28.35 16.40
C PRO A 10 -58.77 26.98 15.75
N TYR A 11 -59.73 26.47 14.96
CA TYR A 11 -59.55 25.20 14.25
C TYR A 11 -58.53 25.31 13.10
N LEU A 12 -58.51 26.45 12.40
CA LEU A 12 -57.48 26.74 11.39
C LEU A 12 -56.09 26.86 12.02
N VAL A 13 -55.98 27.52 13.18
CA VAL A 13 -54.72 27.64 13.92
C VAL A 13 -54.24 26.27 14.42
N ILE A 14 -55.12 25.45 14.99
CA ILE A 14 -54.79 24.08 15.41
C ILE A 14 -54.36 23.23 14.21
N GLY A 15 -55.11 23.28 13.10
CA GLY A 15 -54.77 22.58 11.87
C GLY A 15 -53.40 22.99 11.31
N PHE A 16 -53.08 24.28 11.34
CA PHE A 16 -51.78 24.80 10.93
C PHE A 16 -50.65 24.34 11.87
N VAL A 17 -50.85 24.38 13.19
CA VAL A 17 -49.86 23.89 14.16
C VAL A 17 -49.60 22.40 13.97
N VAL A 18 -50.66 21.59 13.79
CA VAL A 18 -50.53 20.15 13.50
C VAL A 18 -49.78 19.91 12.19
N LEU A 19 -50.08 20.67 11.13
CA LEU A 19 -49.35 20.60 9.86
C LEU A 19 -47.86 20.92 10.04
N VAL A 20 -47.54 21.99 10.76
CA VAL A 20 -46.15 22.39 11.05
C VAL A 20 -45.43 21.30 11.84
N VAL A 21 -46.06 20.75 12.88
CA VAL A 21 -45.50 19.64 13.67
C VAL A 21 -45.29 18.40 12.79
N ALA A 22 -46.26 18.04 11.94
CA ALA A 22 -46.14 16.92 11.02
C ALA A 22 -44.99 17.12 10.02
N VAL A 23 -44.82 18.32 9.46
CA VAL A 23 -43.70 18.64 8.56
C VAL A 23 -42.35 18.56 9.29
N VAL A 24 -42.28 19.03 10.53
CA VAL A 24 -41.06 18.93 11.36
C VAL A 24 -40.72 17.47 11.66
N LEU A 25 -41.71 16.64 11.98
CA LEU A 25 -41.51 15.20 12.21
C LEU A 25 -41.10 14.47 10.93
N LEU A 26 -41.76 14.76 9.80
CA LEU A 26 -41.41 14.20 8.49
C LEU A 26 -39.97 14.55 8.09
N ARG A 27 -39.51 15.79 8.34
CA ARG A 27 -38.12 16.21 8.10
C ARG A 27 -37.11 15.51 9.01
N ARG A 28 -37.52 14.99 10.17
CA ARG A 28 -36.64 14.17 11.03
C ARG A 28 -36.56 12.72 10.58
N TRP A 29 -37.61 12.20 9.94
CA TRP A 29 -37.62 10.85 9.41
C TRP A 29 -36.99 10.74 8.03
N LEU A 30 -37.17 11.75 7.16
CA LEU A 30 -36.61 11.76 5.81
C LEU A 30 -35.29 12.53 5.80
N VAL A 31 -34.20 11.78 5.65
CA VAL A 31 -32.86 12.37 5.52
C VAL A 31 -32.37 12.17 4.09
N ASN A 32 -32.13 13.29 3.40
CA ASN A 32 -31.46 13.26 2.10
C ASN A 32 -29.94 13.32 2.29
N VAL A 33 -29.22 12.35 1.74
CA VAL A 33 -27.75 12.29 1.74
C VAL A 33 -27.26 12.79 0.38
N GLY A 34 -26.32 13.73 0.39
CA GLY A 34 -25.79 14.34 -0.83
C GLY A 34 -25.11 13.32 -1.75
N ALA A 35 -24.99 13.65 -3.04
CA ALA A 35 -24.43 12.76 -4.07
C ALA A 35 -22.98 12.31 -3.79
N ARG A 36 -22.19 13.14 -3.11
CA ARG A 36 -20.77 12.89 -2.77
C ARG A 36 -20.53 12.77 -1.28
N GLU A 37 -21.54 12.32 -0.53
CA GLU A 37 -21.47 12.17 0.91
C GLU A 37 -21.99 10.81 1.35
N ILE A 38 -21.51 10.34 2.51
CA ILE A 38 -22.13 9.25 3.25
C ILE A 38 -22.63 9.78 4.60
N ALA A 39 -23.74 9.22 5.08
CA ALA A 39 -24.29 9.58 6.39
C ALA A 39 -24.08 8.43 7.39
N ILE A 40 -23.52 8.78 8.54
CA ILE A 40 -23.23 7.86 9.64
C ILE A 40 -24.39 7.91 10.63
N LYS A 41 -24.91 6.74 10.98
CA LYS A 41 -26.03 6.59 11.92
C LYS A 41 -25.54 6.27 13.32
N GLU A 42 -26.30 6.70 14.31
CA GLU A 42 -26.16 6.27 15.70
C GLU A 42 -27.51 5.74 16.18
N ARG A 43 -27.48 4.61 16.87
CA ARG A 43 -28.63 4.06 17.60
C ARG A 43 -28.45 4.30 19.09
N ARG A 44 -29.44 4.91 19.75
CA ARG A 44 -29.29 5.44 21.12
C ARG A 44 -29.94 4.63 22.24
N TYR A 45 -31.11 4.04 21.98
CA TYR A 45 -31.99 3.56 23.08
C TYR A 45 -32.27 2.05 23.07
N PHE A 46 -32.20 1.40 21.92
CA PHE A 46 -32.61 -0.01 21.77
C PHE A 46 -31.46 -0.85 21.23
N GLY A 47 -31.15 -1.96 21.90
CA GLY A 47 -30.15 -2.91 21.42
C GLY A 47 -29.27 -3.48 22.53
N ALA A 48 -28.39 -4.41 22.12
CA ALA A 48 -27.33 -4.91 22.98
C ALA A 48 -26.27 -3.81 23.22
N LYS A 49 -25.58 -3.87 24.37
CA LYS A 49 -24.42 -3.01 24.62
C LYS A 49 -23.24 -3.51 23.78
N MET A 50 -22.48 -2.59 23.19
CA MET A 50 -21.26 -2.94 22.47
C MET A 50 -20.25 -3.63 23.40
N PRO A 51 -19.56 -4.69 22.93
CA PRO A 51 -18.44 -5.27 23.65
C PRO A 51 -17.35 -4.21 23.96
N PRO A 52 -16.68 -4.30 25.12
CA PRO A 52 -15.62 -3.36 25.47
C PRO A 52 -14.48 -3.42 24.45
N GLY A 53 -13.98 -2.25 24.04
CA GLY A 53 -12.89 -2.11 23.07
C GLY A 53 -13.33 -1.92 21.62
N ARG A 54 -14.61 -2.14 21.30
CA ARG A 54 -15.18 -1.88 19.97
C ARG A 54 -15.59 -0.41 19.83
N VAL A 55 -15.31 0.18 18.66
CA VAL A 55 -15.59 1.59 18.34
C VAL A 55 -16.88 1.73 17.52
N VAL A 56 -17.23 0.71 16.73
CA VAL A 56 -18.43 0.71 15.88
C VAL A 56 -19.41 -0.41 16.27
N ALA A 57 -20.68 -0.06 16.36
CA ALA A 57 -21.79 -0.96 16.64
C ALA A 57 -22.14 -1.78 15.39
N THR A 58 -22.28 -3.08 15.58
CA THR A 58 -22.79 -4.02 14.58
C THR A 58 -24.30 -4.28 14.79
N GLU A 59 -24.93 -5.04 13.90
CA GLU A 59 -26.38 -5.28 13.85
C GLU A 59 -27.03 -5.46 15.23
N GLY A 60 -27.89 -4.51 15.62
CA GLY A 60 -28.62 -4.62 16.89
C GLY A 60 -27.94 -4.01 18.10
N GLU A 61 -26.71 -3.50 17.97
CA GLU A 61 -25.96 -2.86 19.06
C GLU A 61 -26.25 -1.36 19.16
N VAL A 62 -26.22 -0.82 20.39
CA VAL A 62 -26.35 0.61 20.68
C VAL A 62 -25.01 1.30 20.45
N GLY A 63 -24.98 2.39 19.68
CA GLY A 63 -23.76 3.15 19.36
C GLY A 63 -23.70 3.65 17.92
N ILE A 64 -22.52 4.13 17.52
CA ILE A 64 -22.21 4.53 16.13
C ILE A 64 -22.28 3.29 15.25
N GLN A 65 -23.23 3.25 14.33
CA GLN A 65 -23.48 2.08 13.50
C GLN A 65 -22.39 1.95 12.44
N ALA A 66 -21.92 0.72 12.21
CA ALA A 66 -20.99 0.39 11.15
C ALA A 66 -21.61 0.57 9.74
N ASP A 67 -22.93 0.43 9.62
CA ASP A 67 -23.65 0.65 8.36
C ASP A 67 -23.74 2.15 8.02
N VAL A 68 -23.32 2.52 6.81
CA VAL A 68 -23.40 3.88 6.29
C VAL A 68 -24.54 4.03 5.28
N LEU A 69 -25.26 5.14 5.36
CA LEU A 69 -26.25 5.50 4.35
C LEU A 69 -25.53 6.06 3.12
N LYS A 70 -25.72 5.38 1.99
CA LYS A 70 -25.26 5.80 0.66
C LYS A 70 -26.01 7.06 0.20
N PRO A 71 -25.52 7.80 -0.81
CA PRO A 71 -26.24 8.91 -1.41
C PRO A 71 -27.70 8.57 -1.76
N GLY A 72 -28.62 9.47 -1.46
CA GLY A 72 -30.05 9.28 -1.72
C GLY A 72 -30.96 9.62 -0.54
N LEU A 73 -32.26 9.46 -0.76
CA LEU A 73 -33.29 9.69 0.25
C LEU A 73 -33.46 8.45 1.11
N HIS A 74 -33.20 8.58 2.41
CA HIS A 74 -33.33 7.49 3.38
C HIS A 74 -34.35 7.81 4.46
N PHE A 75 -35.08 6.78 4.89
CA PHE A 75 -36.00 6.86 6.02
C PHE A 75 -35.29 6.40 7.30
N VAL A 76 -35.05 7.35 8.21
CA VAL A 76 -34.40 7.13 9.49
C VAL A 76 -35.46 7.06 10.58
N LYS A 77 -35.45 5.98 11.37
CA LYS A 77 -36.44 5.71 12.43
C LYS A 77 -36.17 6.57 13.69
N TRP A 78 -36.35 7.88 13.58
CA TRP A 78 -36.30 8.79 14.74
C TRP A 78 -37.48 8.49 15.69
N PRO A 79 -37.29 8.46 17.02
CA PRO A 79 -36.12 8.91 17.79
C PRO A 79 -35.07 7.83 18.08
N PHE A 80 -35.22 6.61 17.56
CA PHE A 80 -34.35 5.48 17.90
C PHE A 80 -32.99 5.52 17.17
N GLU A 81 -33.00 6.01 15.94
CA GLU A 81 -31.81 6.23 15.10
C GLU A 81 -31.70 7.70 14.71
N LYS A 82 -30.47 8.21 14.65
CA LYS A 82 -30.17 9.58 14.22
C LYS A 82 -28.93 9.59 13.32
N VAL A 83 -28.94 10.41 12.27
CA VAL A 83 -27.72 10.73 11.53
C VAL A 83 -26.86 11.67 12.37
N VAL A 84 -25.65 11.23 12.71
CA VAL A 84 -24.71 11.99 13.53
C VAL A 84 -23.92 12.94 12.65
N LEU A 85 -23.39 12.42 11.54
CA LEU A 85 -22.45 13.13 10.70
C LEU A 85 -22.66 12.72 9.25
N LYS A 86 -22.55 13.70 8.35
CA LYS A 86 -22.38 13.49 6.92
C LYS A 86 -20.94 13.82 6.58
N VAL A 87 -20.24 12.89 5.94
CA VAL A 87 -18.85 13.09 5.53
C VAL A 87 -18.73 12.94 4.01
N PRO A 88 -17.86 13.71 3.35
CA PRO A 88 -17.63 13.55 1.93
C PRO A 88 -17.01 12.18 1.62
N LEU A 89 -17.23 11.71 0.40
CA LEU A 89 -16.49 10.57 -0.15
C LEU A 89 -14.99 10.89 -0.19
N ILE A 90 -14.17 9.88 0.03
CA ILE A 90 -12.72 10.01 -0.03
C ILE A 90 -12.30 9.94 -1.50
N GLU A 91 -11.67 11.00 -1.98
CA GLU A 91 -11.14 11.08 -3.34
C GLU A 91 -9.65 10.70 -3.33
N ILE A 92 -9.29 9.72 -4.15
CA ILE A 92 -7.91 9.31 -4.41
C ILE A 92 -7.61 9.68 -5.85
N GLY A 93 -6.64 10.56 -6.05
CA GLY A 93 -6.22 11.04 -7.35
C GLY A 93 -5.57 9.94 -8.21
N ALA A 94 -5.43 10.22 -9.51
CA ALA A 94 -4.85 9.27 -10.46
C ALA A 94 -3.42 8.86 -10.09
N ASP A 95 -2.59 9.79 -9.60
CA ASP A 95 -1.20 9.55 -9.20
C ASP A 95 -1.05 9.26 -7.70
N GLU A 96 -2.13 8.81 -7.06
CA GLU A 96 -2.21 8.56 -5.63
C GLU A 96 -2.59 7.10 -5.35
N LEU A 97 -2.29 6.68 -4.13
CA LEU A 97 -2.62 5.37 -3.58
C LEU A 97 -3.22 5.58 -2.20
N GLY A 98 -4.43 5.07 -1.97
CA GLY A 98 -5.06 5.13 -0.66
C GLY A 98 -4.56 4.00 0.23
N ILE A 99 -4.09 4.36 1.42
CA ILE A 99 -3.69 3.44 2.47
C ILE A 99 -4.75 3.50 3.55
N VAL A 100 -5.24 2.33 3.98
CA VAL A 100 -6.30 2.21 4.97
C VAL A 100 -5.71 1.74 6.29
N GLU A 101 -6.06 2.41 7.38
CA GLU A 101 -5.76 2.00 8.76
C GLU A 101 -7.07 1.66 9.47
N ALA A 102 -7.25 0.41 9.88
CA ALA A 102 -8.39 -0.02 10.66
C ALA A 102 -8.16 0.31 12.15
N ILE A 103 -9.08 1.08 12.73
CA ILE A 103 -9.06 1.46 14.15
C ILE A 103 -9.49 0.28 15.03
N ASP A 104 -10.38 -0.56 14.51
CA ASP A 104 -11.07 -1.62 15.24
C ASP A 104 -11.06 -2.93 14.43
N GLY A 105 -11.22 -4.05 15.12
CA GLY A 105 -11.05 -5.40 14.59
C GLY A 105 -10.24 -6.30 15.52
N GLU A 106 -9.90 -7.49 15.04
CA GLU A 106 -9.02 -8.41 15.73
C GLU A 106 -7.62 -7.83 15.96
N PRO A 107 -6.92 -8.24 17.03
CA PRO A 107 -5.57 -7.77 17.29
C PRO A 107 -4.60 -8.17 16.18
N MET A 108 -3.62 -7.30 15.91
CA MET A 108 -2.56 -7.58 14.96
C MET A 108 -1.79 -8.86 15.35
N PRO A 109 -1.49 -9.76 14.39
CA PRO A 109 -0.65 -10.91 14.66
C PRO A 109 0.71 -10.51 15.23
N PRO A 110 1.24 -11.25 16.20
CA PRO A 110 2.54 -10.92 16.80
C PRO A 110 3.65 -10.93 15.74
N GLY A 111 4.54 -9.94 15.81
CA GLY A 111 5.69 -9.81 14.90
C GLY A 111 5.39 -9.22 13.52
N ARG A 112 4.14 -8.80 13.26
CA ARG A 112 3.75 -8.03 12.07
C ARG A 112 3.59 -6.55 12.41
N ASN A 113 3.82 -5.70 11.42
CA ASN A 113 3.58 -4.25 11.48
C ASN A 113 2.38 -3.84 10.62
N PHE A 114 2.05 -4.66 9.61
CA PHE A 114 0.92 -4.44 8.71
C PHE A 114 -0.14 -5.52 8.91
N ALA A 115 -1.40 -5.10 8.88
CA ALA A 115 -2.56 -5.95 9.04
C ALA A 115 -2.88 -6.67 7.72
N PRO A 116 -2.99 -8.02 7.73
CA PRO A 116 -3.44 -8.77 6.56
C PRO A 116 -4.93 -8.56 6.34
N ASP A 117 -5.37 -8.56 5.08
CA ASP A 117 -6.78 -8.45 4.76
C ASP A 117 -7.45 -9.83 4.72
N ARG A 118 -7.81 -10.33 5.92
CA ARG A 118 -8.54 -11.61 6.06
C ARG A 118 -9.97 -11.57 5.52
N ALA A 119 -10.54 -10.38 5.38
CA ALA A 119 -11.91 -10.23 4.90
C ALA A 119 -11.97 -10.23 3.37
N GLU A 120 -10.82 -10.07 2.70
CA GLU A 120 -10.63 -10.13 1.25
C GLU A 120 -11.77 -9.39 0.50
N ASN A 121 -12.35 -9.97 -0.54
CA ASN A 121 -13.34 -9.24 -1.34
C ASN A 121 -14.71 -9.09 -0.64
N ALA A 122 -14.90 -9.66 0.55
CA ALA A 122 -16.19 -9.60 1.25
C ALA A 122 -16.58 -8.17 1.68
N HIS A 123 -15.61 -7.31 1.99
CA HIS A 123 -15.84 -5.94 2.47
C HIS A 123 -15.75 -4.87 1.36
N ASN A 124 -15.65 -5.29 0.09
CA ASN A 124 -15.67 -4.43 -1.10
C ASN A 124 -14.74 -3.20 -0.97
N ASN A 125 -13.44 -3.43 -0.74
CA ASN A 125 -12.44 -2.36 -0.54
C ASN A 125 -12.81 -1.40 0.62
N PHE A 126 -13.15 -1.98 1.76
CA PHE A 126 -13.45 -1.27 3.02
C PHE A 126 -14.72 -0.41 2.99
N GLN A 127 -15.56 -0.59 1.97
CA GLN A 127 -16.86 0.07 1.87
C GLN A 127 -17.96 -0.62 2.68
N ASP A 128 -17.75 -1.89 3.09
CA ASP A 128 -18.64 -2.62 3.99
C ASP A 128 -17.93 -2.92 5.34
N PRO A 129 -18.05 -1.99 6.31
CA PRO A 129 -17.57 -2.16 7.68
C PRO A 129 -18.07 -3.41 8.39
N ILE A 130 -19.31 -3.84 8.14
CA ILE A 130 -19.92 -4.98 8.83
C ILE A 130 -19.25 -6.27 8.35
N ALA A 131 -19.10 -6.41 7.03
CA ALA A 131 -18.41 -7.55 6.45
C ALA A 131 -16.96 -7.64 6.94
N PHE A 132 -16.25 -6.51 7.06
CA PHE A 132 -14.89 -6.47 7.58
C PHE A 132 -14.81 -7.01 9.01
N ILE A 133 -15.65 -6.51 9.94
CA ILE A 133 -15.64 -6.96 11.33
C ILE A 133 -16.11 -8.42 11.46
N LYS A 134 -17.19 -8.82 10.77
CA LYS A 134 -17.73 -10.19 10.84
C LYS A 134 -16.76 -11.25 10.31
N ARG A 135 -15.88 -10.89 9.37
CA ARG A 135 -14.87 -11.78 8.78
C ARG A 135 -13.53 -11.78 9.52
N GLY A 136 -13.46 -11.17 10.70
CA GLY A 136 -12.23 -11.14 11.49
C GLY A 136 -11.18 -10.18 10.94
N GLY A 137 -11.63 -9.04 10.39
CA GLY A 137 -10.75 -7.96 9.96
C GLY A 137 -9.81 -7.52 11.09
N VAL A 138 -8.56 -7.24 10.74
CA VAL A 138 -7.48 -7.01 11.71
C VAL A 138 -7.24 -5.51 11.87
N LYS A 139 -7.08 -5.03 13.12
CA LYS A 139 -6.77 -3.63 13.40
C LYS A 139 -5.32 -3.26 12.99
N GLY A 140 -5.12 -2.03 12.52
CA GLY A 140 -3.82 -1.50 12.07
C GLY A 140 -3.78 -1.08 10.60
N ILE A 141 -2.60 -0.70 10.12
CA ILE A 141 -2.37 -0.31 8.71
C ILE A 141 -2.53 -1.54 7.83
N GLN A 142 -3.47 -1.52 6.89
CA GLN A 142 -3.80 -2.65 6.03
C GLN A 142 -2.78 -2.81 4.90
N LEU A 143 -2.50 -4.06 4.52
CA LEU A 143 -1.70 -4.37 3.32
C LEU A 143 -2.44 -4.04 2.03
N ARG A 144 -3.77 -4.22 2.03
CA ARG A 144 -4.61 -3.87 0.89
C ARG A 144 -4.73 -2.36 0.75
N THR A 145 -4.51 -1.87 -0.45
CA THR A 145 -4.59 -0.46 -0.83
C THR A 145 -5.85 -0.16 -1.64
N LEU A 146 -6.22 1.12 -1.69
CA LEU A 146 -7.32 1.63 -2.49
C LEU A 146 -6.77 2.23 -3.79
N PRO A 147 -7.24 1.78 -4.96
CA PRO A 147 -6.88 2.39 -6.22
C PRO A 147 -7.52 3.79 -6.38
N PRO A 148 -7.09 4.58 -7.38
CA PRO A 148 -7.70 5.86 -7.70
C PRO A 148 -9.22 5.77 -7.87
N GLY A 149 -9.94 6.73 -7.30
CA GLY A 149 -11.40 6.73 -7.33
C GLY A 149 -12.04 7.47 -6.16
N LEU A 150 -13.37 7.39 -6.09
CA LEU A 150 -14.18 7.93 -5.02
C LEU A 150 -14.70 6.81 -4.13
N TRP A 151 -14.34 6.86 -2.85
CA TRP A 151 -14.58 5.76 -1.91
C TRP A 151 -15.45 6.18 -0.72
N PRO A 152 -16.60 5.52 -0.49
CA PRO A 152 -17.39 5.68 0.71
C PRO A 152 -16.78 4.86 1.86
N ILE A 153 -15.88 5.48 2.63
CA ILE A 153 -15.17 4.82 3.73
C ILE A 153 -15.67 5.35 5.08
N HIS A 154 -15.93 4.43 6.01
CA HIS A 154 -16.45 4.78 7.34
C HIS A 154 -15.34 5.38 8.24
N PRO A 155 -15.37 6.68 8.58
CA PRO A 155 -14.24 7.38 9.21
C PRO A 155 -13.96 6.97 10.66
N TYR A 156 -14.94 6.42 11.38
CA TYR A 156 -14.71 5.90 12.75
C TYR A 156 -14.13 4.49 12.78
N LEU A 157 -14.25 3.72 11.69
CA LEU A 157 -13.67 2.38 11.61
C LEU A 157 -12.34 2.40 10.87
N PHE A 158 -12.27 3.20 9.80
CA PHE A 158 -11.12 3.29 8.92
C PHE A 158 -10.62 4.73 8.84
N ARG A 159 -9.31 4.90 8.99
CA ARG A 159 -8.60 6.13 8.62
C ARG A 159 -7.94 5.90 7.27
N VAL A 160 -8.03 6.90 6.40
CA VAL A 160 -7.37 6.85 5.10
C VAL A 160 -6.25 7.87 5.07
N SER A 161 -5.09 7.41 4.61
CA SER A 161 -3.94 8.23 4.27
C SER A 161 -3.62 8.07 2.79
N ILE A 162 -3.00 9.09 2.21
CA ILE A 162 -2.65 9.11 0.80
C ILE A 162 -1.13 8.99 0.67
N SER A 163 -0.68 8.05 -0.16
CA SER A 163 0.67 8.02 -0.68
C SER A 163 0.68 8.44 -2.15
N LYS A 164 1.77 9.08 -2.60
CA LYS A 164 1.98 9.40 -4.01
C LYS A 164 2.55 8.19 -4.74
N ALA A 165 2.21 8.05 -6.02
CA ALA A 165 2.84 7.06 -6.88
C ALA A 165 4.36 7.29 -6.91
N THR A 166 5.11 6.19 -6.84
CA THR A 166 6.58 6.20 -6.90
C THR A 166 7.02 6.29 -8.35
N MET A 167 7.62 7.42 -8.71
CA MET A 167 8.20 7.63 -10.04
C MET A 167 9.70 7.31 -10.00
N ILE A 168 10.14 6.39 -10.85
CA ILE A 168 11.55 6.11 -11.13
C ILE A 168 11.92 6.84 -12.43
N PRO A 169 12.72 7.91 -12.38
CA PRO A 169 13.09 8.66 -13.57
C PRO A 169 13.96 7.83 -14.54
N PRO A 170 13.98 8.19 -15.84
CA PRO A 170 14.95 7.64 -16.79
C PRO A 170 16.39 7.81 -16.29
N GLY A 171 17.23 6.80 -16.52
CA GLY A 171 18.62 6.79 -16.06
C GLY A 171 18.79 6.52 -14.55
N LYS A 172 17.72 6.17 -13.83
CA LYS A 172 17.78 5.74 -12.43
C LYS A 172 17.20 4.33 -12.25
N VAL A 173 17.63 3.68 -11.18
CA VAL A 173 17.11 2.38 -10.71
C VAL A 173 16.56 2.56 -9.29
N GLY A 174 15.38 1.99 -9.03
CA GLY A 174 14.75 2.01 -7.72
C GLY A 174 15.11 0.75 -6.92
N VAL A 175 15.80 0.90 -5.80
CA VAL A 175 16.07 -0.21 -4.88
C VAL A 175 15.03 -0.21 -3.78
N VAL A 176 14.33 -1.33 -3.63
CA VAL A 176 13.21 -1.50 -2.69
C VAL A 176 13.74 -2.09 -1.37
N THR A 177 13.28 -1.55 -0.24
CA THR A 177 13.51 -2.11 1.09
C THR A 177 12.17 -2.31 1.78
N ALA A 178 11.88 -3.55 2.18
CA ALA A 178 10.66 -3.94 2.88
C ALA A 178 10.84 -3.83 4.40
N SER A 179 9.85 -3.29 5.10
CA SER A 179 9.84 -3.10 6.56
C SER A 179 9.19 -4.25 7.34
N ASP A 180 8.45 -5.12 6.67
CA ASP A 180 7.79 -6.32 7.19
C ASP A 180 7.98 -7.48 6.20
N GLY A 181 7.81 -8.71 6.65
CA GLY A 181 8.07 -9.93 5.90
C GLY A 181 8.77 -11.01 6.74
N GLY A 182 9.06 -12.14 6.11
CA GLY A 182 9.93 -13.17 6.66
C GLY A 182 11.33 -12.63 6.96
N GLN A 183 12.11 -13.34 7.77
CA GLN A 183 13.51 -12.98 7.97
C GLN A 183 14.33 -13.29 6.71
N LEU A 184 15.42 -12.54 6.51
CA LEU A 184 16.42 -12.87 5.50
C LEU A 184 16.99 -14.26 5.77
N ASP A 185 17.31 -15.00 4.70
CA ASP A 185 17.95 -16.30 4.86
C ASP A 185 19.36 -16.11 5.48
N PRO A 186 19.83 -17.06 6.32
CA PRO A 186 21.12 -16.92 7.00
C PRO A 186 22.27 -16.63 6.04
N GLY A 187 23.03 -15.56 6.33
CA GLY A 187 24.18 -15.13 5.52
C GLY A 187 23.85 -14.28 4.29
N ARG A 188 22.57 -14.04 4.00
CA ARG A 188 22.11 -13.12 2.95
C ARG A 188 22.03 -11.68 3.46
N LEU A 189 22.26 -10.72 2.57
CA LEU A 189 22.12 -9.28 2.85
C LEU A 189 20.83 -8.73 2.24
N ASN A 190 20.38 -9.32 1.13
CA ASN A 190 19.20 -8.91 0.38
C ASN A 190 18.15 -10.03 0.39
N GLY A 191 16.88 -9.63 0.51
CA GLY A 191 15.72 -10.49 0.44
C GLY A 191 15.54 -11.07 -0.95
N LYS A 192 15.21 -12.37 -1.00
CA LYS A 192 14.98 -13.09 -2.26
C LYS A 192 13.80 -12.49 -3.03
N ALA A 193 13.86 -12.54 -4.36
CA ALA A 193 12.72 -12.13 -5.16
C ALA A 193 11.60 -13.16 -5.07
N ILE A 194 10.37 -12.67 -5.16
CA ILE A 194 9.16 -13.44 -4.99
C ILE A 194 8.30 -13.23 -6.22
N ASP A 195 7.68 -14.29 -6.73
CA ASP A 195 6.88 -14.15 -7.94
C ASP A 195 5.46 -13.66 -7.59
N GLY A 196 4.83 -12.91 -8.50
CA GLY A 196 3.40 -12.55 -8.42
C GLY A 196 3.05 -11.20 -7.79
N HIS A 197 3.96 -10.51 -7.10
CA HIS A 197 3.67 -9.21 -6.42
C HIS A 197 3.67 -7.96 -7.32
N ARG A 198 3.74 -8.13 -8.65
CA ARG A 198 3.61 -7.05 -9.66
C ARG A 198 4.50 -5.84 -9.38
N ASN A 199 5.81 -6.05 -9.21
CA ASN A 199 6.79 -5.00 -8.92
C ASN A 199 6.47 -4.22 -7.63
N PHE A 200 6.04 -4.95 -6.59
CA PHE A 200 5.74 -4.48 -5.23
C PHE A 200 4.48 -3.61 -5.12
N GLN A 201 3.68 -3.55 -6.18
CA GLN A 201 2.40 -2.85 -6.18
C GLN A 201 1.31 -3.64 -5.43
N ASP A 202 1.50 -4.95 -5.28
CA ASP A 202 0.65 -5.81 -4.46
C ASP A 202 1.38 -6.23 -3.18
N ALA A 203 1.22 -5.41 -2.14
CA ALA A 203 1.83 -5.62 -0.83
C ALA A 203 1.32 -6.89 -0.13
N GLU A 204 0.04 -7.21 -0.33
CA GLU A 204 -0.58 -8.41 0.24
C GLU A 204 0.01 -9.66 -0.41
N GLN A 205 0.06 -9.72 -1.74
CA GLN A 205 0.66 -10.83 -2.46
C GLN A 205 2.14 -11.01 -2.13
N PHE A 206 2.90 -9.91 -1.96
CA PHE A 206 4.31 -9.96 -1.54
C PHE A 206 4.46 -10.69 -0.19
N ILE A 207 3.68 -10.29 0.81
CA ILE A 207 3.72 -10.89 2.14
C ILE A 207 3.22 -12.34 2.13
N ALA A 208 2.12 -12.62 1.42
CA ALA A 208 1.52 -13.94 1.32
C ALA A 208 2.46 -14.96 0.65
N SER A 209 3.25 -14.50 -0.32
CA SER A 209 4.19 -15.33 -1.07
C SER A 209 5.54 -15.51 -0.38
N GLY A 210 5.69 -15.03 0.86
CA GLY A 210 6.91 -15.20 1.66
C GLY A 210 7.98 -14.14 1.44
N GLY A 211 7.60 -12.93 1.03
CA GLY A 211 8.48 -11.76 0.97
C GLY A 211 9.23 -11.53 2.28
N GLN A 212 10.51 -11.17 2.16
CA GLN A 212 11.43 -11.00 3.29
C GLN A 212 11.62 -9.52 3.64
N LYS A 213 11.79 -9.21 4.92
CA LYS A 213 12.13 -7.86 5.38
C LYS A 213 13.59 -7.51 5.04
N GLY A 214 13.87 -6.24 4.78
CA GLY A 214 15.19 -5.74 4.41
C GLY A 214 15.27 -5.29 2.94
N PRO A 215 16.47 -4.94 2.44
CA PRO A 215 16.68 -4.61 1.04
C PRO A 215 16.34 -5.80 0.15
N GLN A 216 15.77 -5.58 -1.03
CA GLN A 216 15.37 -6.65 -1.95
C GLN A 216 16.41 -6.82 -3.07
N VAL A 217 16.54 -8.04 -3.60
CA VAL A 217 17.37 -8.27 -4.80
C VAL A 217 16.74 -7.66 -6.05
N GLU A 218 15.42 -7.69 -6.16
CA GLU A 218 14.67 -7.10 -7.28
C GLU A 218 14.71 -5.57 -7.22
N THR A 219 14.86 -4.95 -8.39
CA THR A 219 14.88 -3.49 -8.57
C THR A 219 13.73 -3.04 -9.43
N LEU A 220 13.41 -1.76 -9.34
CA LEU A 220 12.44 -1.09 -10.19
C LEU A 220 13.16 -0.34 -11.31
N THR A 221 12.81 -0.65 -12.54
CA THR A 221 13.25 0.09 -13.73
C THR A 221 12.49 1.43 -13.86
N PRO A 222 12.92 2.35 -14.73
CA PRO A 222 12.19 3.60 -14.97
C PRO A 222 10.71 3.37 -15.26
N GLY A 223 9.84 4.17 -14.63
CA GLY A 223 8.39 4.00 -14.68
C GLY A 223 7.69 4.57 -13.45
N THR A 224 6.36 4.48 -13.45
CA THR A 224 5.51 4.92 -12.34
C THR A 224 4.84 3.72 -11.70
N TYR A 225 5.05 3.54 -10.39
CA TYR A 225 4.58 2.40 -9.62
C TYR A 225 3.71 2.85 -8.44
N ARG A 226 2.60 2.15 -8.19
CA ARG A 226 1.74 2.40 -7.02
C ARG A 226 2.12 1.45 -5.89
N ILE A 227 3.12 1.84 -5.12
CA ILE A 227 3.70 1.01 -4.05
C ILE A 227 3.26 1.54 -2.69
N LEU A 228 3.02 0.65 -1.73
CA LEU A 228 2.68 0.97 -0.34
C LEU A 228 3.87 1.62 0.40
N THR A 229 4.14 2.89 0.09
CA THR A 229 5.17 3.72 0.70
C THR A 229 4.58 4.63 1.79
N GLN A 230 5.42 5.46 2.40
CA GLN A 230 4.99 6.41 3.42
C GLN A 230 3.82 7.28 2.93
N SER A 231 2.77 7.40 3.75
CA SER A 231 1.56 8.16 3.42
C SER A 231 1.29 9.28 4.41
N VAL A 232 0.47 10.24 3.99
CA VAL A 232 0.02 11.37 4.82
C VAL A 232 -1.48 11.19 5.11
N PRO A 233 -1.91 11.20 6.39
CA PRO A 233 -3.32 11.10 6.75
C PRO A 233 -4.16 12.27 6.20
N LEU A 234 -5.34 11.96 5.67
CA LEU A 234 -6.28 12.99 5.18
C LEU A 234 -6.82 13.90 6.29
N ALA A 235 -6.94 13.36 7.51
CA ALA A 235 -7.41 14.10 8.68
C ALA A 235 -6.34 15.03 9.28
N GLY A 236 -5.13 15.08 8.70
CA GLY A 236 -3.95 15.70 9.30
C GLY A 236 -3.29 14.81 10.35
N GLY A 237 -2.01 15.07 10.62
CA GLY A 237 -1.20 14.33 11.58
C GLY A 237 0.13 13.85 10.99
N ASP A 238 0.82 12.99 11.73
CA ASP A 238 2.14 12.49 11.34
C ASP A 238 2.07 11.50 10.17
N PRO A 239 3.08 11.49 9.28
CA PRO A 239 3.17 10.51 8.21
C PRO A 239 3.16 9.07 8.76
N LYS A 240 2.44 8.19 8.06
CA LYS A 240 2.36 6.77 8.38
C LYS A 240 3.40 5.99 7.59
N PRO A 241 4.13 5.04 8.20
CA PRO A 241 5.10 4.23 7.49
C PRO A 241 4.43 3.33 6.45
N GLY A 242 5.10 3.13 5.32
CA GLY A 242 4.70 2.15 4.31
C GLY A 242 5.42 0.81 4.51
N LEU A 243 4.91 -0.24 3.85
CA LEU A 243 5.60 -1.53 3.81
C LEU A 243 6.94 -1.40 3.09
N PHE A 244 7.00 -0.57 2.05
CA PHE A 244 8.19 -0.40 1.24
C PHE A 244 8.77 1.02 1.35
N SER A 245 10.10 1.09 1.25
CA SER A 245 10.82 2.32 1.01
C SER A 245 11.67 2.15 -0.25
N ILE A 246 11.70 3.18 -1.10
CA ILE A 246 12.44 3.15 -2.35
C ILE A 246 13.59 4.15 -2.25
N ARG A 247 14.80 3.68 -2.55
CA ARG A 247 15.97 4.52 -2.73
C ARG A 247 16.35 4.54 -4.20
N LEU A 248 16.51 5.74 -4.76
CA LEU A 248 16.93 5.91 -6.15
C LEU A 248 18.44 5.92 -6.23
N PHE A 249 18.97 5.19 -7.20
CA PHE A 249 20.39 5.21 -7.58
C PHE A 249 20.51 5.51 -9.06
N ASP A 250 21.66 6.03 -9.47
CA ASP A 250 21.96 6.25 -10.89
C ASP A 250 22.18 4.91 -11.59
N ALA A 251 21.72 4.80 -12.84
CA ALA A 251 22.03 3.67 -13.67
C ALA A 251 23.54 3.59 -13.90
N THR A 252 24.06 2.37 -14.00
CA THR A 252 25.47 2.13 -14.27
C THR A 252 25.73 2.40 -15.74
N VAL A 253 26.58 3.39 -16.05
CA VAL A 253 26.97 3.73 -17.42
C VAL A 253 28.43 3.34 -17.63
N ILE A 254 28.67 2.49 -18.63
CA ILE A 254 30.01 2.12 -19.09
C ILE A 254 30.25 2.80 -20.44
N ASN A 255 31.28 3.62 -20.53
CA ASN A 255 31.60 4.36 -21.75
C ASN A 255 32.28 3.46 -22.80
N GLU A 256 32.32 3.88 -24.07
CA GLU A 256 32.86 3.10 -25.20
C GLU A 256 34.31 2.61 -25.01
N ASN A 257 35.13 3.35 -24.26
CA ASN A 257 36.51 3.01 -23.95
C ASN A 257 36.68 2.37 -22.56
N GLN A 258 35.59 1.86 -21.98
CA GLN A 258 35.58 1.26 -20.65
C GLN A 258 34.96 -0.13 -20.66
N VAL A 259 35.34 -0.92 -19.66
CA VAL A 259 34.68 -2.17 -19.27
C VAL A 259 34.28 -2.06 -17.81
N GLY A 260 33.11 -2.56 -17.45
CA GLY A 260 32.66 -2.60 -16.07
C GLY A 260 33.06 -3.90 -15.40
N LEU A 261 34.02 -3.86 -14.48
CA LEU A 261 34.31 -4.99 -13.60
C LEU A 261 33.22 -5.09 -12.53
N VAL A 262 32.69 -6.28 -12.28
CA VAL A 262 31.58 -6.48 -11.35
C VAL A 262 32.05 -7.26 -10.13
N GLU A 263 31.68 -6.79 -8.94
CA GLU A 263 31.87 -7.46 -7.65
C GLU A 263 30.50 -7.69 -7.02
N ALA A 264 30.13 -8.94 -6.77
CA ALA A 264 28.88 -9.29 -6.09
C ALA A 264 29.04 -9.18 -4.57
N LEU A 265 28.22 -8.36 -3.92
CA LEU A 265 28.24 -8.12 -2.48
C LEU A 265 27.44 -9.18 -1.71
N ASP A 266 26.49 -9.83 -2.37
CA ASP A 266 25.65 -10.90 -1.82
C ASP A 266 25.50 -12.04 -2.85
N GLY A 267 25.38 -13.27 -2.38
CA GLY A 267 25.51 -14.47 -3.21
C GLY A 267 25.80 -15.71 -2.37
N ALA A 268 25.96 -16.85 -3.05
CA ALA A 268 26.59 -18.03 -2.45
C ALA A 268 28.03 -17.69 -2.01
N PRO A 269 28.58 -18.34 -0.97
CA PRO A 269 29.96 -18.10 -0.56
C PRO A 269 30.93 -18.51 -1.67
N LEU A 270 31.93 -17.66 -1.93
CA LEU A 270 33.10 -18.02 -2.73
C LEU A 270 33.95 -19.05 -1.98
N ASP A 271 34.52 -20.04 -2.70
CA ASP A 271 35.51 -20.94 -2.12
C ASP A 271 36.71 -20.10 -1.65
N PRO A 272 37.20 -20.24 -0.40
CA PRO A 272 38.36 -19.51 0.08
C PRO A 272 39.64 -19.67 -0.75
N ARG A 273 39.72 -20.71 -1.60
CA ARG A 273 40.85 -20.97 -2.51
C ARG A 273 40.71 -20.23 -3.85
N ASP A 274 39.52 -19.75 -4.16
CA ASP A 274 39.24 -19.02 -5.39
C ASP A 274 39.32 -17.51 -5.16
N TYR A 275 39.90 -16.80 -6.13
CA TYR A 275 39.99 -15.33 -6.11
C TYR A 275 38.83 -14.65 -6.86
N VAL A 276 38.14 -15.38 -7.74
CA VAL A 276 37.08 -14.88 -8.61
C VAL A 276 35.97 -15.93 -8.68
N ALA A 277 34.72 -15.47 -8.59
CA ALA A 277 33.52 -16.29 -8.65
C ALA A 277 33.42 -17.13 -9.92
N THR A 278 32.72 -18.26 -9.78
CA THR A 278 32.30 -19.05 -10.94
C THR A 278 31.26 -18.29 -11.73
N GLN A 279 31.39 -18.33 -13.05
CA GLN A 279 30.46 -17.67 -13.98
C GLN A 279 29.08 -18.34 -13.91
N VAL A 280 28.03 -17.53 -13.96
CA VAL A 280 26.65 -17.99 -13.96
C VAL A 280 25.95 -17.34 -15.14
N GLU A 281 25.27 -18.12 -15.99
CA GLU A 281 24.59 -17.56 -17.15
C GLU A 281 23.11 -17.24 -16.86
N GLY A 282 22.51 -16.34 -17.64
CA GLY A 282 21.07 -16.05 -17.64
C GLY A 282 20.63 -14.81 -16.86
N HIS A 283 21.54 -14.16 -16.11
CA HIS A 283 21.24 -12.96 -15.30
C HIS A 283 21.28 -11.63 -16.07
N ASP A 284 21.20 -11.68 -17.41
CA ASP A 284 21.23 -10.54 -18.33
C ASP A 284 22.13 -9.37 -17.89
N ASN A 285 23.44 -9.59 -17.87
CA ASN A 285 24.43 -8.57 -17.50
C ASN A 285 24.17 -7.95 -16.11
N PHE A 286 23.74 -8.77 -15.15
CA PHE A 286 23.51 -8.41 -13.74
C PHE A 286 22.30 -7.50 -13.52
N THR A 287 21.51 -7.25 -14.57
CA THR A 287 20.23 -6.54 -14.45
C THR A 287 19.17 -7.45 -13.81
N ASP A 288 19.16 -8.74 -14.13
CA ASP A 288 18.34 -9.73 -13.43
C ASP A 288 19.08 -10.29 -12.20
N SER A 289 18.98 -9.51 -11.13
CA SER A 289 19.52 -9.84 -9.82
C SER A 289 18.91 -11.11 -9.20
N ASN A 290 17.66 -11.42 -9.54
CA ASN A 290 16.98 -12.61 -9.02
C ASN A 290 17.54 -13.87 -9.65
N GLU A 291 17.70 -13.87 -10.98
CA GLU A 291 18.22 -15.03 -11.70
C GLU A 291 19.67 -15.32 -11.32
N PHE A 292 20.49 -14.28 -11.10
CA PHE A 292 21.86 -14.43 -10.57
C PHE A 292 21.86 -15.21 -9.24
N ILE A 293 20.99 -14.84 -8.31
CA ILE A 293 20.89 -15.49 -7.00
C ILE A 293 20.30 -16.90 -7.09
N ARG A 294 19.22 -17.09 -7.85
CA ARG A 294 18.55 -18.40 -8.02
C ARG A 294 19.48 -19.46 -8.59
N ARG A 295 20.39 -19.05 -9.48
CA ARG A 295 21.38 -19.94 -10.10
C ARG A 295 22.63 -20.17 -9.27
N GLY A 296 22.70 -19.62 -8.05
CA GLY A 296 23.84 -19.82 -7.15
C GLY A 296 25.03 -18.91 -7.43
N GLY A 297 24.80 -17.72 -8.00
CA GLY A 297 25.80 -16.68 -8.17
C GLY A 297 26.57 -16.43 -6.86
N GLN A 298 27.90 -16.42 -6.94
CA GLN A 298 28.78 -16.34 -5.78
C GLN A 298 29.13 -14.88 -5.47
N ARG A 299 29.29 -14.55 -4.19
CA ARG A 299 29.82 -13.23 -3.76
C ARG A 299 31.30 -13.08 -4.10
N GLY A 300 31.77 -11.85 -4.24
CA GLY A 300 33.15 -11.51 -4.61
C GLY A 300 33.30 -11.06 -6.06
N PRO A 301 34.54 -10.92 -6.56
CA PRO A 301 34.82 -10.52 -7.94
C PRO A 301 34.20 -11.50 -8.94
N GLN A 302 33.54 -10.99 -9.98
CA GLN A 302 32.91 -11.80 -11.03
C GLN A 302 33.81 -11.92 -12.26
N LYS A 303 33.66 -13.01 -13.02
CA LYS A 303 34.34 -13.20 -14.31
C LYS A 303 33.69 -12.40 -15.43
N ASP A 304 32.37 -12.26 -15.39
CA ASP A 304 31.64 -11.47 -16.38
C ASP A 304 31.93 -9.99 -16.21
N ILE A 305 32.05 -9.32 -17.34
CA ILE A 305 32.25 -7.89 -17.44
C ILE A 305 31.04 -7.24 -18.09
N LEU A 306 30.80 -5.98 -17.75
CA LEU A 306 29.85 -5.14 -18.47
C LEU A 306 30.55 -4.47 -19.65
N LEU A 307 29.99 -4.65 -20.83
CA LEU A 307 30.41 -3.94 -22.04
C LEU A 307 29.90 -2.48 -22.02
N PRO A 308 30.36 -1.61 -22.93
CA PRO A 308 29.80 -0.27 -23.05
C PRO A 308 28.29 -0.26 -23.19
N GLY A 309 27.60 0.53 -22.37
CA GLY A 309 26.15 0.55 -22.28
C GLY A 309 25.62 1.12 -20.96
N THR A 310 24.29 1.16 -20.82
CA THR A 310 23.59 1.59 -19.61
C THR A 310 22.86 0.41 -18.99
N TYR A 311 23.14 0.12 -17.72
CA TYR A 311 22.61 -1.04 -17.01
C TYR A 311 21.90 -0.61 -15.71
N TYR A 312 20.70 -1.14 -15.47
CA TYR A 312 19.94 -0.94 -14.23
C TYR A 312 20.31 -2.00 -13.19
N VAL A 313 21.56 -2.00 -12.75
CA VAL A 313 22.10 -2.95 -11.79
C VAL A 313 21.68 -2.56 -10.37
N ASN A 314 21.41 -3.54 -9.49
CA ASN A 314 21.17 -3.29 -8.07
C ASN A 314 22.48 -2.95 -7.33
N PRO A 315 22.70 -1.70 -6.89
CA PRO A 315 23.95 -1.32 -6.24
C PRO A 315 24.13 -1.87 -4.82
N LEU A 316 23.08 -2.45 -4.22
CA LEU A 316 23.18 -3.18 -2.95
C LEU A 316 23.53 -4.65 -3.14
N LEU A 317 23.49 -5.15 -4.37
CA LEU A 317 23.87 -6.52 -4.71
C LEU A 317 25.19 -6.55 -5.47
N PHE A 318 25.43 -5.59 -6.35
CA PHE A 318 26.63 -5.55 -7.19
C PHE A 318 27.30 -4.18 -7.10
N LYS A 319 28.62 -4.21 -7.01
CA LYS A 319 29.47 -3.05 -7.15
C LYS A 319 30.14 -3.11 -8.52
N VAL A 320 29.91 -2.10 -9.34
CA VAL A 320 30.52 -1.98 -10.67
C VAL A 320 31.66 -0.99 -10.62
N ILE A 321 32.82 -1.38 -11.16
CA ILE A 321 34.04 -0.58 -11.23
C ILE A 321 34.38 -0.39 -12.71
N PRO A 322 34.12 0.81 -13.28
CA PRO A 322 34.51 1.12 -14.64
C PRO A 322 36.03 1.22 -14.76
N GLU A 323 36.62 0.40 -15.62
CA GLU A 323 38.05 0.39 -15.94
C GLU A 323 38.25 0.76 -17.40
N LYS A 324 39.37 1.40 -17.73
CA LYS A 324 39.69 1.71 -19.13
C LYS A 324 40.01 0.43 -19.88
N ALA A 325 39.41 0.26 -21.06
CA ALA A 325 39.77 -0.82 -21.96
C ALA A 325 41.24 -0.65 -22.38
N GLY A 326 42.03 -1.71 -22.22
CA GLY A 326 43.40 -1.72 -22.71
C GLY A 326 43.41 -1.72 -24.24
N GLU A 327 43.94 -0.66 -24.83
CA GLU A 327 44.15 -0.57 -26.27
C GLU A 327 45.57 -1.05 -26.61
N VAL A 328 45.69 -2.05 -27.48
CA VAL A 328 46.99 -2.50 -28.01
C VAL A 328 47.16 -1.85 -29.37
N LYS A 329 48.11 -0.91 -29.49
CA LYS A 329 48.29 -0.17 -30.73
C LYS A 329 48.91 -1.06 -31.81
N PRO A 330 48.73 -0.72 -33.10
CA PRO A 330 49.45 -1.37 -34.18
C PRO A 330 50.97 -1.34 -33.92
N GLY A 331 51.59 -2.52 -33.85
CA GLY A 331 53.02 -2.70 -33.56
C GLY A 331 53.36 -2.99 -32.10
N GLU A 332 52.39 -2.97 -31.19
CA GLU A 332 52.56 -3.39 -29.79
C GLU A 332 52.15 -4.86 -29.60
N VAL A 333 52.76 -5.53 -28.62
CA VAL A 333 52.39 -6.89 -28.20
C VAL A 333 51.91 -6.82 -26.75
N ALA A 334 50.67 -7.19 -26.50
CA ALA A 334 50.15 -7.37 -25.15
C ALA A 334 50.45 -8.79 -24.65
N VAL A 335 51.01 -8.89 -23.45
CA VAL A 335 51.21 -10.16 -22.74
C VAL A 335 50.23 -10.19 -21.58
N ILE A 336 49.31 -11.15 -21.60
CA ILE A 336 48.35 -11.36 -20.52
C ILE A 336 48.90 -12.43 -19.58
N VAL A 337 49.10 -12.06 -18.32
CA VAL A 337 49.43 -13.03 -17.26
C VAL A 337 48.15 -13.34 -16.50
N SER A 338 47.65 -14.57 -16.65
CA SER A 338 46.51 -15.01 -15.85
C SER A 338 47.00 -15.42 -14.46
N ASN A 339 46.52 -14.72 -13.43
CA ASN A 339 46.70 -15.12 -12.03
C ASN A 339 45.61 -16.08 -11.55
N VAL A 340 44.64 -16.40 -12.42
CA VAL A 340 43.45 -17.20 -12.10
C VAL A 340 43.16 -18.18 -13.24
N GLY A 341 43.40 -19.46 -12.97
CA GLY A 341 43.18 -20.55 -13.91
C GLY A 341 43.82 -21.85 -13.39
N LYS A 342 43.19 -22.98 -13.70
CA LYS A 342 43.84 -24.29 -13.58
C LYS A 342 44.70 -24.57 -14.81
#